data_AF-A0A9D7T8P7-F1
#
_entry.id   AF-A0A9D7T8P7-F1
#
_cell.length_a   1.000
_cell.length_b   1.000
_cell.length_c   1.000
_cell.angle_alpha   90.00
_cell.angle_beta   90.00
_cell.angle_gamma   90.00
#
_symmetry.space_group_name_H-M   'P 1'
#
loop_
_entity.id
_entity.type
_entity.pdbx_description
1 polymer ?
#
loop_
_entity_poly.entity_id
_entity_poly.type
_entity_poly.pdbx_seq_one_letter_code
_entity_poly.pdbx_strand_id
1 'polypeptide(L)'
;MATFETLATNAEACIYALNDLDANLRRSMGGDPTPWDKGQRPGDRLAMALDDAARRVLRGIQREPERADEGLLAWEHFVLARAWEIANPLLDACSDTAFLGRPDPRHRDRFLRQSTAEAFFRRSLRLALVRAHPQETKESQ
;
A
#
# COMPACT_ATOMS: atom_id res chain seq x y z
N MET A 1 1.72 14.31 -19.84
CA MET A 1 2.78 14.32 -18.79
C MET A 1 2.24 13.84 -17.43
N ALA A 2 1.02 14.23 -17.04
CA ALA A 2 0.39 13.82 -15.76
C ALA A 2 0.21 12.29 -15.54
N THR A 3 0.08 11.48 -16.60
CA THR A 3 -0.17 10.04 -16.48
C THR A 3 1.00 9.26 -15.86
N PHE A 4 2.23 9.55 -16.28
CA PHE A 4 3.42 8.87 -15.73
C PHE A 4 3.63 9.19 -14.25
N GLU A 5 3.51 10.47 -13.91
CA GLU A 5 3.60 10.96 -12.53
C GLU A 5 2.54 10.29 -11.64
N THR A 6 1.31 10.13 -12.15
CA THR A 6 0.24 9.41 -11.45
C THR A 6 0.61 7.95 -11.20
N LEU A 7 1.10 7.22 -12.22
CA LEU A 7 1.51 5.81 -12.08
C LEU A 7 2.58 5.65 -11.00
N ALA A 8 3.63 6.47 -11.09
CA ALA A 8 4.77 6.44 -10.17
C ALA A 8 4.34 6.80 -8.74
N THR A 9 3.55 7.85 -8.57
CA THR A 9 3.05 8.30 -7.25
C THR A 9 2.19 7.22 -6.60
N ASN A 10 1.28 6.59 -7.35
CA ASN A 10 0.43 5.51 -6.84
C ASN A 10 1.28 4.32 -6.35
N ALA A 11 2.28 3.90 -7.15
CA ALA A 11 3.17 2.81 -6.77
C ALA A 11 4.00 3.16 -5.54
N GLU A 12 4.64 4.33 -5.52
CA GLU A 12 5.50 4.78 -4.43
C GLU A 12 4.71 4.86 -3.11
N ALA A 13 3.51 5.43 -3.13
CA ALA A 13 2.65 5.50 -1.95
C ALA A 13 2.29 4.09 -1.41
N CYS A 14 2.01 3.13 -2.29
CA CYS A 14 1.71 1.75 -1.89
C CYS A 14 2.94 1.01 -1.35
N ILE A 15 4.13 1.27 -1.91
CA ILE A 15 5.41 0.74 -1.42
C ILE A 15 5.66 1.21 0.01
N TYR A 16 5.50 2.51 0.29
CA TYR A 16 5.63 3.04 1.65
C TYR A 16 4.58 2.48 2.59
N ALA A 17 3.33 2.35 2.13
CA ALA A 17 2.25 1.77 2.95
C ALA A 17 2.57 0.33 3.40
N LEU A 18 3.15 -0.50 2.52
CA LEU A 18 3.60 -1.86 2.85
C LEU A 18 4.76 -1.87 3.85
N ASN A 19 5.72 -0.97 3.68
CA ASN A 19 6.85 -0.85 4.59
C ASN A 19 6.41 -0.39 5.98
N ASP A 20 5.45 0.54 6.05
CA ASP A 20 4.84 0.98 7.30
C ASP A 20 4.01 -0.11 7.96
N LEU A 21 3.30 -0.93 7.17
CA LEU A 21 2.59 -2.10 7.67
C LEU A 21 3.56 -3.06 8.38
N ASP A 22 4.63 -3.51 7.71
CA ASP A 22 5.64 -4.40 8.32
C ASP A 22 6.24 -3.81 9.60
N ALA A 23 6.63 -2.53 9.55
CA ALA A 23 7.20 -1.86 10.71
C ALA A 23 6.23 -1.81 11.89
N ASN A 24 4.94 -1.54 11.64
CA ASN A 24 3.94 -1.46 12.70
C ASN A 24 3.55 -2.85 13.24
N LEU A 25 3.52 -3.88 12.41
CA LEU A 25 3.32 -5.26 12.84
C LEU A 25 4.48 -5.76 13.71
N ARG A 26 5.73 -5.45 13.34
CA ARG A 26 6.89 -5.76 14.19
C ARG A 26 6.81 -5.09 15.55
N ARG A 27 6.50 -3.79 15.58
CA ARG A 27 6.34 -3.04 16.83
C ARG A 27 5.19 -3.57 17.68
N SER A 28 4.06 -3.96 17.08
CA SER A 28 2.93 -4.52 17.83
C SER A 28 3.27 -5.84 18.52
N MET A 29 4.26 -6.58 18.01
CA MET A 29 4.80 -7.80 18.62
C MET A 29 6.01 -7.52 19.55
N GLY A 30 6.44 -6.27 19.68
CA GLY A 30 7.58 -5.86 20.50
C GLY A 30 8.95 -5.98 19.82
N GLY A 31 8.96 -6.20 18.50
CA GLY A 31 10.18 -6.17 17.69
C GLY A 31 10.46 -4.79 17.09
N ASP A 32 11.72 -4.58 16.71
CA ASP A 32 12.11 -3.39 15.97
C ASP A 32 11.70 -3.49 14.49
N PRO A 33 11.41 -2.34 13.84
CA PRO A 33 11.30 -2.28 12.39
C PRO A 33 12.56 -2.80 11.71
N THR A 34 12.38 -3.42 10.55
CA THR A 34 13.51 -3.74 9.67
C THR A 34 14.30 -2.45 9.38
N PRO A 35 15.64 -2.42 9.56
CA PRO A 35 16.47 -1.26 9.19
C PRO A 35 16.35 -0.93 7.69
N TRP A 36 16.64 0.30 7.29
CA TRP A 36 16.47 0.73 5.89
C TRP A 36 17.52 0.14 4.95
N ASP A 37 18.69 -0.20 5.50
CA ASP A 37 19.86 -0.75 4.84
C ASP A 37 19.94 -2.28 4.93
N LYS A 38 18.99 -2.93 5.62
CA LYS A 38 19.04 -4.39 5.87
C LYS A 38 17.78 -5.10 5.46
N GLY A 39 17.96 -6.19 4.73
CA GLY A 39 16.89 -7.10 4.33
C GLY A 39 16.05 -6.58 3.18
N GLN A 40 15.33 -7.51 2.53
CA GLN A 40 14.36 -7.16 1.50
C GLN A 40 13.05 -6.74 2.16
N ARG A 41 12.60 -5.52 1.91
CA ARG A 41 11.35 -5.01 2.45
C ARG A 41 10.16 -5.48 1.61
N PRO A 42 8.96 -5.57 2.19
CA PRO A 42 7.75 -5.88 1.43
C PRO A 42 7.49 -4.90 0.28
N GLY A 43 7.81 -3.61 0.47
CA GLY A 43 7.73 -2.61 -0.59
C GLY A 43 8.64 -2.89 -1.77
N ASP A 44 9.83 -3.47 -1.56
CA ASP A 44 10.75 -3.83 -2.65
C ASP A 44 10.15 -4.93 -3.54
N ARG A 45 9.43 -5.88 -2.93
CA ARG A 45 8.70 -6.92 -3.65
C ARG A 45 7.59 -6.33 -4.51
N LEU A 46 6.87 -5.33 -4.00
CA LEU A 46 5.86 -4.62 -4.78
C LEU A 46 6.51 -3.88 -5.95
N ALA A 47 7.59 -3.13 -5.72
CA ALA A 47 8.30 -2.41 -6.77
C ALA A 47 8.71 -3.33 -7.93
N MET A 48 9.29 -4.49 -7.63
CA MET A 48 9.65 -5.49 -8.64
C MET A 48 8.43 -6.06 -9.38
N ALA A 49 7.33 -6.34 -8.67
CA ALA A 49 6.11 -6.86 -9.27
C ALA A 49 5.39 -5.87 -10.21
N LEU A 50 5.69 -4.57 -10.07
CA LEU A 50 5.03 -3.50 -10.81
C LEU A 50 5.77 -3.06 -12.08
N ASP A 51 7.08 -3.34 -12.23
CA ASP A 51 7.90 -2.77 -13.33
C ASP A 51 7.34 -3.08 -14.73
N ASP A 52 7.12 -4.36 -15.02
CA ASP A 52 6.59 -4.78 -16.33
C ASP A 52 5.18 -4.26 -16.59
N ALA A 53 4.34 -4.22 -15.56
CA ALA A 53 2.97 -3.73 -15.67
C ALA A 53 2.94 -2.22 -15.96
N ALA A 54 3.78 -1.43 -15.28
CA ALA A 54 3.90 0.01 -15.51
C ALA A 54 4.31 0.30 -16.95
N ARG A 55 5.32 -0.42 -17.47
CA ARG A 55 5.78 -0.29 -18.86
C ARG A 55 4.67 -0.61 -19.87
N ARG A 56 3.87 -1.66 -19.61
CA ARG A 56 2.75 -2.05 -20.48
C ARG A 56 1.65 -0.99 -20.51
N VAL A 57 1.25 -0.47 -19.35
CA VAL A 57 0.24 0.60 -19.26
C VAL A 57 0.72 1.85 -19.98
N LEU A 58 1.95 2.30 -19.73
CA LEU A 58 2.51 3.48 -20.40
C LEU A 58 2.54 3.33 -21.93
N ARG A 59 2.95 2.15 -22.44
CA ARG A 59 2.92 1.87 -23.89
C ARG A 59 1.51 1.81 -24.46
N GLY A 60 0.55 1.27 -23.71
CA GLY A 60 -0.85 1.24 -24.10
C GLY A 60 -1.41 2.65 -24.23
N ILE A 61 -1.21 3.49 -23.22
CA ILE A 61 -1.68 4.88 -23.21
C ILE A 61 -0.97 5.71 -24.30
N GLN A 62 0.30 5.44 -24.60
CA GLN A 62 0.99 6.10 -25.70
C GLN A 62 0.37 5.76 -27.07
N ARG A 63 -0.17 4.55 -27.25
CA ARG A 63 -0.79 4.08 -28.49
C ARG A 63 -2.25 4.52 -28.63
N GLU A 64 -2.99 4.49 -27.53
CA GLU A 64 -4.42 4.82 -27.45
C GLU A 64 -4.62 5.87 -26.34
N PRO A 65 -4.23 7.14 -26.54
CA PRO A 65 -4.29 8.18 -25.51
C PRO A 65 -5.71 8.46 -25.00
N GLU A 66 -6.72 8.25 -25.85
CA GLU A 66 -8.14 8.38 -25.51
C GLU A 66 -8.60 7.35 -24.45
N ARG A 67 -7.84 6.27 -24.26
CA ARG A 67 -8.10 5.22 -23.25
C ARG A 67 -7.25 5.36 -22.00
N ALA A 68 -6.64 6.54 -21.79
CA ALA A 68 -5.77 6.80 -20.64
C ALA A 68 -6.44 6.48 -19.30
N ASP A 69 -7.71 6.86 -19.12
CA ASP A 69 -8.43 6.64 -17.86
C ASP A 69 -8.72 5.15 -17.60
N GLU A 70 -9.06 4.37 -18.64
CA GLU A 70 -9.19 2.91 -18.53
C GLU A 70 -7.86 2.26 -18.13
N GLY A 71 -6.76 2.70 -18.75
CA GLY A 71 -5.41 2.22 -18.44
C GLY A 71 -4.99 2.56 -17.01
N LEU A 72 -5.33 3.76 -16.51
CA LEU A 72 -5.07 4.19 -15.14
C LEU A 72 -5.91 3.44 -14.12
N LEU A 73 -7.19 3.19 -14.40
CA LEU A 73 -8.06 2.38 -13.54
C LEU A 73 -7.55 0.93 -13.45
N ALA A 74 -7.20 0.32 -14.59
CA ALA A 74 -6.64 -1.03 -14.63
C ALA A 74 -5.32 -1.11 -13.86
N TRP A 75 -4.46 -0.09 -13.98
CA TRP A 75 -3.25 0.06 -13.19
C TRP A 75 -3.54 0.05 -11.69
N GLU A 76 -4.45 0.90 -11.22
CA GLU A 76 -4.76 0.99 -9.79
C GLU A 76 -5.34 -0.30 -9.22
N HIS A 77 -6.20 -1.01 -9.96
CA HIS A 77 -6.66 -2.33 -9.55
C HIS A 77 -5.53 -3.37 -9.48
N PHE A 78 -4.61 -3.34 -10.44
CA PHE A 78 -3.45 -4.23 -10.42
C PHE A 78 -2.53 -3.96 -9.22
N VAL A 79 -2.22 -2.69 -8.94
CA VAL A 79 -1.44 -2.29 -7.77
C VAL A 79 -2.12 -2.72 -6.47
N LEU A 80 -3.43 -2.49 -6.35
CA LEU A 80 -4.23 -2.87 -5.19
C LEU A 80 -4.14 -4.39 -4.92
N ALA A 81 -4.33 -5.20 -5.96
CA ALA A 81 -4.26 -6.66 -5.84
C ALA A 81 -2.87 -7.13 -5.39
N ARG A 82 -1.80 -6.62 -6.02
CA ARG A 82 -0.42 -6.97 -5.66
C ARG A 82 -0.05 -6.53 -4.24
N ALA A 83 -0.51 -5.35 -3.82
CA ALA A 83 -0.27 -4.86 -2.47
C ALA A 83 -0.89 -5.80 -1.42
N TRP A 84 -2.12 -6.27 -1.64
CA TRP A 84 -2.77 -7.22 -0.73
C TRP A 84 -2.13 -8.61 -0.72
N GLU A 85 -1.69 -9.10 -1.88
CA GLU A 85 -0.97 -10.38 -1.93
C GLU A 85 0.32 -10.38 -1.10
N ILE A 86 0.99 -9.23 -1.01
CA ILE A 86 2.17 -9.07 -0.17
C ILE A 86 1.79 -8.83 1.30
N ALA A 87 0.71 -8.09 1.56
CA ALA A 87 0.25 -7.76 2.91
C ALA A 87 -0.35 -8.96 3.66
N ASN A 88 -1.13 -9.80 2.98
CA ASN A 88 -1.86 -10.92 3.62
C ASN A 88 -0.92 -11.86 4.39
N PRO A 89 0.20 -12.36 3.82
CA PRO A 89 1.14 -13.18 4.58
C PRO A 89 1.76 -12.48 5.80
N LEU A 90 1.91 -11.15 5.78
CA LEU A 90 2.42 -10.40 6.93
C LEU A 90 1.39 -10.38 8.06
N LEU A 91 0.12 -10.20 7.72
CA LEU A 91 -0.99 -10.21 8.66
C LEU A 91 -1.22 -11.62 9.23
N ASP A 92 -1.16 -12.65 8.40
CA ASP A 92 -1.35 -14.05 8.80
C ASP A 92 -0.22 -14.56 9.71
N ALA A 93 1.00 -14.03 9.54
CA ALA A 93 2.16 -14.40 10.37
C ALA A 93 2.17 -13.73 11.75
N CYS A 94 1.21 -12.86 12.07
CA CYS A 94 1.15 -12.19 13.35
C CYS A 94 0.75 -13.15 14.48
N SER A 95 1.47 -13.07 15.60
CA SER A 95 1.09 -13.79 16.82
C SER A 95 -0.06 -13.11 17.55
N ASP A 96 -0.71 -13.81 18.48
CA ASP A 96 -1.79 -13.29 19.35
C ASP A 96 -1.39 -12.00 20.09
N THR A 97 -0.10 -11.79 20.36
CA THR A 97 0.38 -10.54 20.98
C THR A 97 0.14 -9.30 20.12
N ALA A 98 0.08 -9.44 18.79
CA ALA A 98 -0.23 -8.35 17.88
C ALA A 98 -1.69 -7.89 17.99
N PHE A 99 -2.59 -8.76 18.48
CA PHE A 99 -3.99 -8.43 18.74
C PHE A 99 -4.13 -7.52 19.98
N LEU A 100 -3.46 -7.90 21.09
CA LEU A 100 -3.40 -7.06 22.29
C LEU A 100 -2.67 -5.74 22.00
N GLY A 101 -1.60 -5.84 21.21
CA GLY A 101 -0.72 -4.76 20.82
C GLY A 101 0.23 -4.33 21.94
N ARG A 102 1.04 -3.32 21.63
CA ARG A 102 1.98 -2.70 22.59
C ARG A 102 1.88 -1.18 22.61
N PRO A 103 2.26 -0.52 23.72
CA PRO A 103 2.32 0.93 23.78
C PRO A 103 3.17 1.49 22.63
N ASP A 104 2.66 2.52 21.96
CA ASP A 104 3.39 3.21 20.91
C ASP A 104 4.47 4.10 21.54
N PRO A 105 5.78 3.85 21.30
CA PRO A 105 6.85 4.68 21.87
C PRO A 105 6.79 6.14 21.40
N ARG A 106 6.07 6.43 20.31
CA ARG A 106 5.91 7.78 19.75
C ARG A 106 4.68 8.50 20.32
N HIS A 107 3.73 7.75 20.87
CA HIS A 107 2.43 8.26 21.29
C HIS A 107 1.95 7.55 22.57
N ARG A 108 2.15 8.21 23.71
CA ARG A 108 1.88 7.67 25.07
C ARG A 108 0.50 7.04 25.26
N ASP A 109 -0.53 7.56 24.58
CA ASP A 109 -1.93 7.13 24.74
C ASP A 109 -2.40 6.19 23.63
N ARG A 110 -1.46 5.66 22.81
CA ARG A 110 -1.78 4.76 21.69
C ARG A 110 -1.14 3.39 21.87
N PHE A 111 -1.84 2.40 21.34
CA PHE A 111 -1.33 1.03 21.22
C PHE A 111 -1.18 0.70 19.75
N LEU A 112 -0.03 0.14 19.40
CA LEU A 112 0.23 -0.46 18.10
C LEU A 112 -0.34 -1.88 18.12
N ARG A 113 -1.43 -2.07 17.37
CA ARG A 113 -2.11 -3.35 17.17
C ARG A 113 -2.09 -3.71 15.69
N GLN A 114 -2.22 -4.99 15.38
CA GLN A 114 -2.40 -5.46 14.00
C GLN A 114 -3.58 -4.75 13.33
N SER A 115 -4.74 -4.70 13.98
CA SER A 115 -5.95 -4.05 13.43
C SER A 115 -5.73 -2.56 13.13
N THR A 116 -4.98 -1.86 13.98
CA THR A 116 -4.63 -0.45 13.76
C THR A 116 -3.65 -0.30 12.59
N ALA A 117 -2.62 -1.14 12.51
CA ALA A 117 -1.66 -1.15 11.41
C ALA A 117 -2.34 -1.43 10.06
N GLU A 118 -3.23 -2.42 10.03
CA GLU A 118 -4.02 -2.77 8.86
C GLU A 118 -4.98 -1.64 8.46
N ALA A 119 -5.64 -0.99 9.43
CA ALA A 119 -6.52 0.15 9.16
C ALA A 119 -5.75 1.32 8.52
N PHE A 120 -4.54 1.61 9.00
CA PHE A 120 -3.66 2.60 8.37
C PHE A 120 -3.27 2.19 6.94
N PHE A 121 -2.85 0.94 6.74
CA PHE A 121 -2.54 0.41 5.41
C PHE A 121 -3.72 0.55 4.44
N ARG A 122 -4.90 0.07 4.83
CA ARG A 122 -6.16 0.22 4.08
C ARG A 122 -6.48 1.67 3.74
N ARG A 123 -6.21 2.60 4.66
CA ARG A 123 -6.42 4.03 4.43
C ARG A 123 -5.41 4.57 3.42
N SER A 124 -4.14 4.22 3.54
CA SER A 124 -3.09 4.64 2.60
C SER A 124 -3.39 4.15 1.18
N LEU A 125 -3.80 2.88 1.01
CA LEU A 125 -4.20 2.36 -0.31
C LEU A 125 -5.40 3.14 -0.90
N ARG A 126 -6.42 3.43 -0.09
CA ARG A 126 -7.59 4.22 -0.54
C ARG A 126 -7.23 5.63 -0.99
N LEU A 127 -6.27 6.26 -0.33
CA LEU A 127 -5.80 7.60 -0.69
C LEU A 127 -4.90 7.59 -1.93
N ALA A 128 -4.11 6.53 -2.11
CA ALA A 128 -3.20 6.38 -3.26
C ALA A 128 -3.92 5.91 -4.54
N LEU A 129 -4.95 5.08 -4.41
CA LEU A 129 -5.61 4.39 -5.53
C LEU A 129 -7.06 4.86 -5.67
N VAL A 130 -7.21 6.16 -5.94
CA VAL A 130 -8.50 6.87 -5.92
C VAL A 130 -9.52 6.38 -6.96
N ARG A 131 -9.07 5.89 -8.12
CA ARG A 131 -9.93 5.31 -9.17
C ARG A 131 -10.40 3.91 -8.80
N ALA A 132 -9.54 3.11 -8.17
CA ALA A 132 -9.92 1.78 -7.66
C ALA A 132 -10.80 1.85 -6.40
N HIS A 133 -10.81 3.00 -5.71
CA HIS A 133 -11.64 3.29 -4.55
C HIS A 133 -12.49 4.55 -4.78
N PRO A 134 -13.49 4.49 -5.69
CA PRO A 134 -14.37 5.62 -5.91
C PRO A 134 -15.00 6.02 -4.58
N GLN A 135 -14.76 7.27 -4.17
CA GLN A 135 -15.38 7.80 -2.96
C GLN A 135 -16.89 7.85 -3.23
N GLU A 136 -17.70 7.27 -2.34
CA GLU A 136 -19.14 7.52 -2.38
C GLU A 136 -19.34 9.02 -2.20
N THR A 137 -19.76 9.69 -3.28
CA THR A 137 -20.22 11.07 -3.22
C THR A 137 -21.40 11.07 -2.27
N LYS A 138 -21.21 11.54 -1.03
CA LYS A 138 -22.33 11.84 -0.15
C LYS A 138 -23.09 12.97 -0.82
N GLU A 139 -24.15 12.63 -1.55
CA GLU A 139 -25.21 13.58 -1.88
C GLU A 139 -25.77 14.05 -0.54
N SER A 140 -25.40 15.28 -0.16
CA SER A 140 -25.98 15.97 0.99
C SER A 140 -27.48 16.11 0.73
N GLN A 141 -28.29 15.38 1.51
CA GLN A 141 -29.70 15.69 1.74
C GLN A 141 -29.83 16.81 2.76
#